data_AF-V4B6W2-F1
#
_entry.id   AF-V4B6W2-F1
#
_cell.length_a   1.000
_cell.length_b   1.000
_cell.length_c   1.000
_cell.angle_alpha   90.00
_cell.angle_beta   90.00
_cell.angle_gamma   90.00
#
_symmetry.space_group_name_H-M   'P 1'
#
loop_
_entity.id
_entity.type
_entity.pdbx_description
1 polymer ?
#
loop_
_entity_poly.entity_id
_entity_poly.type
_entity_poly.pdbx_seq_one_letter_code
_entity_poly.pdbx_strand_id
1 'polypeptide(L)'
;MLYDINLNTRYLLLIFQGKNTSEIRQINQKLSQMEASAGRLETITRDLNRAEQELSSTESTIDLDSIKQDISQMDKQRRELDSKLSNLNTELNKLTLESKSRTELDMLKKDKVSKEDQIRRLKSKHEDTIVYLLNEMPTSNLRGRLETYIGEQTDNVKQCSSELQKANQTITSKEAEKKMIQHQLKQKEEELRTLDEKIFNVCGSQNYDDEYQNIQQKLTTAQESRGSLLGAEHFFKKYVSDLEKDSPCCPLCHRDFDNEQDVRELILELQNKLRMVPGKIQKSEKDLEEYQKKYDNMTQLKPLKENVSLYVYCTVPKNYS
;
A
#
# COMPACT_ATOMS: atom_id res chain seq x y z
N MET A 1 64.87 170.05 57.61
CA MET A 1 64.25 168.79 58.09
C MET A 1 62.72 168.92 58.12
N LEU A 2 62.05 168.79 56.97
CA LEU A 2 60.58 168.63 56.87
C LEU A 2 60.15 167.99 55.50
N TYR A 3 61.10 167.50 54.70
CA TYR A 3 60.86 167.07 53.31
C TYR A 3 60.81 165.54 53.09
N ASP A 4 61.22 164.72 54.06
CA ASP A 4 61.35 163.26 53.85
C ASP A 4 60.15 162.40 54.29
N ILE A 5 59.11 163.00 54.89
CA ILE A 5 57.88 162.25 55.27
C ILE A 5 56.92 162.07 54.07
N ASN A 6 57.13 162.80 52.96
CA ASN A 6 56.20 162.84 51.83
C ASN A 6 56.41 161.71 50.79
N LEU A 7 57.62 161.14 50.69
CA LEU A 7 57.92 160.15 49.65
C LEU A 7 57.44 158.72 49.99
N ASN A 8 57.45 158.35 51.28
CA ASN A 8 57.15 156.98 51.73
C ASN A 8 55.64 156.66 51.66
N THR A 9 54.79 157.65 51.92
CA THR A 9 53.32 157.54 51.81
C THR A 9 52.85 157.36 50.36
N ARG A 10 53.58 157.94 49.39
CA ARG A 10 53.22 157.87 47.97
C ARG A 10 53.56 156.51 47.34
N TYR A 11 54.62 155.86 47.79
CA TYR A 11 55.02 154.51 47.33
C TYR A 11 54.08 153.42 47.85
N LEU A 12 53.63 153.52 49.11
CA LEU A 12 52.65 152.60 49.71
C LEU A 12 51.27 152.66 49.02
N LEU A 13 50.84 153.87 48.61
CA LEU A 13 49.58 154.06 47.87
C LEU A 13 49.60 153.40 46.48
N LEU A 14 50.73 153.45 45.77
CA LEU A 14 50.89 152.85 44.44
C LEU A 14 50.93 151.32 44.46
N ILE A 15 51.61 150.73 45.46
CA ILE A 15 51.63 149.27 45.65
C ILE A 15 50.25 148.74 46.06
N PHE A 16 49.53 149.48 46.92
CA PHE A 16 48.17 149.13 47.33
C PHE A 16 47.17 149.26 46.17
N GLN A 17 47.32 150.29 45.33
CA GLN A 17 46.53 150.42 44.09
C GLN A 17 46.82 149.31 43.06
N GLY A 18 48.07 148.85 42.94
CA GLY A 18 48.45 147.73 42.07
C GLY A 18 47.91 146.37 42.51
N LYS A 19 47.87 146.10 43.83
CA LYS A 19 47.26 144.89 44.39
C LYS A 19 45.74 144.90 44.29
N ASN A 20 45.10 146.03 44.60
CA ASN A 20 43.66 146.16 44.44
C ASN A 20 43.23 145.99 42.98
N THR A 21 43.99 146.50 42.01
CA THR A 21 43.66 146.35 40.59
C THR A 21 43.87 144.93 40.06
N SER A 22 44.87 144.18 40.55
CA SER A 22 45.07 142.78 40.16
C SER A 22 44.03 141.84 40.78
N GLU A 23 43.66 142.06 42.04
CA GLU A 23 42.58 141.33 42.72
C GLU A 23 41.23 141.59 42.04
N ILE A 24 40.91 142.85 41.70
CA ILE A 24 39.70 143.18 40.92
C ILE A 24 39.71 142.46 39.57
N ARG A 25 40.86 142.36 38.89
CA ARG A 25 40.95 141.66 37.60
C ARG A 25 40.77 140.15 37.74
N GLN A 26 41.31 139.52 38.78
CA GLN A 26 41.07 138.10 39.09
C GLN A 26 39.61 137.82 39.49
N ILE A 27 39.02 138.72 40.29
CA ILE A 27 37.61 138.63 40.68
C ILE A 27 36.73 138.75 39.44
N ASN A 28 36.99 139.70 38.55
CA ASN A 28 36.25 139.85 37.29
C ASN A 28 36.41 138.63 36.36
N GLN A 29 37.60 138.02 36.31
CA GLN A 29 37.81 136.82 35.49
C GLN A 29 37.07 135.60 36.07
N LYS A 30 37.05 135.46 37.40
CA LYS A 30 36.22 134.47 38.09
C LYS A 30 34.74 134.75 37.88
N LEU A 31 34.30 136.02 37.95
CA LEU A 31 32.91 136.43 37.71
C LEU A 31 32.49 136.05 36.29
N SER A 32 33.32 136.35 35.29
CA SER A 32 33.05 136.00 33.89
C SER A 32 33.03 134.49 33.65
N GLN A 33 33.92 133.71 34.30
CA GLN A 33 33.86 132.24 34.25
C GLN A 33 32.62 131.69 34.97
N MET A 34 32.19 132.33 36.05
CA MET A 34 30.99 131.98 36.79
C MET A 34 29.73 132.30 35.99
N GLU A 35 29.70 133.42 35.27
CA GLU A 35 28.64 133.80 34.32
C GLU A 35 28.59 132.85 33.12
N ALA A 36 29.74 132.48 32.54
CA ALA A 36 29.80 131.48 31.48
C ALA A 36 29.35 130.09 31.96
N SER A 37 29.70 129.71 33.18
CA SER A 37 29.25 128.46 33.80
C SER A 37 27.77 128.50 34.17
N ALA A 38 27.26 129.64 34.62
CA ALA A 38 25.84 129.86 34.88
C ALA A 38 25.03 129.79 33.58
N GLY A 39 25.52 130.39 32.48
CA GLY A 39 24.89 130.27 31.17
C GLY A 39 24.91 128.84 30.62
N ARG A 40 25.98 128.07 30.84
CA ARG A 40 26.02 126.64 30.51
C ARG A 40 25.05 125.82 31.38
N LEU A 41 25.02 126.10 32.68
CA LEU A 41 24.09 125.47 33.61
C LEU A 41 22.65 125.73 33.17
N GLU A 42 22.31 126.98 32.84
CA GLU A 42 20.98 127.36 32.38
C GLU A 42 20.62 126.66 31.06
N THR A 43 21.58 126.50 30.15
CA THR A 43 21.38 125.74 28.90
C THR A 43 21.15 124.26 29.19
N ILE A 44 21.96 123.63 30.04
CA ILE A 44 21.80 122.23 30.45
C ILE A 44 20.48 122.02 31.19
N THR A 45 20.06 122.95 32.05
CA THR A 45 18.77 122.91 32.74
C THR A 45 17.63 123.00 31.74
N ARG A 46 17.75 123.84 30.71
CA ARG A 46 16.75 123.94 29.64
C ARG A 46 16.67 122.67 28.80
N ASP A 47 17.81 122.07 28.46
CA ASP A 47 17.88 120.80 27.72
C ASP A 47 17.36 119.62 28.55
N LEU A 48 17.65 119.59 29.85
CA LEU A 48 17.13 118.60 30.79
C LEU A 48 15.60 118.71 30.88
N ASN A 49 15.07 119.91 31.10
CA ASN A 49 13.63 120.14 31.14
C ASN A 49 12.96 119.75 29.80
N ARG A 50 13.62 120.02 28.66
CA ARG A 50 13.11 119.61 27.35
C ARG A 50 13.10 118.09 27.20
N ALA A 51 14.17 117.41 27.60
CA ALA A 51 14.27 115.95 27.57
C ALA A 51 13.26 115.29 28.53
N GLU A 52 13.04 115.86 29.72
CA GLU A 52 12.03 115.42 30.68
C GLU A 52 10.62 115.60 30.11
N GLN A 53 10.35 116.72 29.44
CA GLN A 53 9.06 116.97 28.80
C GLN A 53 8.83 116.06 27.59
N GLU A 54 9.85 115.81 26.78
CA GLU A 54 9.81 114.85 25.66
C GLU A 54 9.58 113.42 26.18
N LEU A 55 10.27 113.00 27.24
CA LEU A 55 10.07 111.72 27.92
C LEU A 55 8.64 111.58 28.45
N SER A 56 8.17 112.59 29.18
CA SER A 56 6.80 112.62 29.73
C SER A 56 5.74 112.62 28.63
N SER A 57 5.95 113.35 27.53
CA SER A 57 5.05 113.33 26.37
C SER A 57 5.00 111.95 25.71
N THR A 58 6.15 111.27 25.60
CA THR A 58 6.25 109.94 25.01
C THR A 58 5.60 108.89 25.91
N GLU A 59 5.87 108.93 27.22
CA GLU A 59 5.26 108.06 28.24
C GLU A 59 3.73 108.25 28.34
N SER A 60 3.23 109.47 28.11
CA SER A 60 1.79 109.73 28.09
C SER A 60 1.10 109.35 26.77
N THR A 61 1.82 109.38 25.64
CA THR A 61 1.27 108.87 24.35
C THR A 61 1.30 107.35 24.22
N ILE A 62 2.20 106.66 24.91
CA ILE A 62 2.31 105.20 24.84
C ILE A 62 1.48 104.58 25.97
N ASP A 63 0.29 104.09 25.63
CA ASP A 63 -0.50 103.25 26.52
C ASP A 63 0.13 101.84 26.59
N LEU A 64 1.18 101.72 27.41
CA LEU A 64 1.89 100.46 27.66
C LEU A 64 0.95 99.39 28.22
N ASP A 65 -0.12 99.79 28.91
CA ASP A 65 -1.07 98.86 29.49
C ASP A 65 -2.02 98.29 28.44
N SER A 66 -2.47 99.11 27.46
CA SER A 66 -3.18 98.62 26.27
C SER A 66 -2.34 97.61 25.48
N ILE A 67 -1.07 97.92 25.19
CA ILE A 67 -0.19 97.02 24.42
C ILE A 67 0.05 95.71 25.19
N LYS A 68 0.24 95.76 26.51
CA LYS A 68 0.36 94.54 27.34
C LYS A 68 -0.92 93.71 27.34
N GLN A 69 -2.08 94.35 27.36
CA GLN A 69 -3.38 93.67 27.25
C GLN A 69 -3.53 93.00 25.89
N ASP A 70 -3.18 93.68 24.80
CA ASP A 70 -3.22 93.13 23.44
C ASP A 70 -2.27 91.93 23.29
N ILE A 71 -1.03 92.03 23.81
CA ILE A 71 -0.09 90.91 23.84
C ILE A 71 -0.69 89.72 24.60
N SER A 72 -1.29 89.97 25.77
CA SER A 72 -1.94 88.91 26.56
C SER A 72 -3.11 88.26 25.81
N GLN A 73 -3.90 89.06 25.10
CA GLN A 73 -5.03 88.58 24.32
C GLN A 73 -4.57 87.76 23.10
N MET A 74 -3.57 88.24 22.36
CA MET A 74 -2.96 87.51 21.26
C MET A 74 -2.33 86.20 21.74
N ASP A 75 -1.68 86.19 22.91
CA ASP A 75 -1.13 84.97 23.51
C ASP A 75 -2.21 83.95 23.86
N LYS A 76 -3.36 84.41 24.39
CA LYS A 76 -4.52 83.55 24.63
C LYS A 76 -5.04 82.95 23.33
N GLN A 77 -5.21 83.78 22.29
CA GLN A 77 -5.66 83.32 20.98
C GLN A 77 -4.68 82.32 20.35
N ARG A 78 -3.37 82.55 20.46
CA ARG A 78 -2.34 81.61 20.01
C ARG A 78 -2.49 80.25 20.71
N ARG A 79 -2.63 80.25 22.04
CA ARG A 79 -2.81 79.01 22.81
C ARG A 79 -4.08 78.25 22.42
N GLU A 80 -5.17 78.96 22.17
CA GLU A 80 -6.41 78.35 21.69
C GLU A 80 -6.24 77.72 20.29
N LEU A 81 -5.57 78.43 19.37
CA LEU A 81 -5.29 77.90 18.03
C LEU A 81 -4.35 76.69 18.09
N ASP A 82 -3.30 76.72 18.92
CA ASP A 82 -2.39 75.59 19.12
C ASP A 82 -3.14 74.36 19.68
N SER A 83 -4.07 74.58 20.62
CA SER A 83 -4.92 73.51 21.14
C SER A 83 -5.83 72.92 20.06
N LYS A 84 -6.47 73.76 19.23
CA LYS A 84 -7.29 73.31 18.10
C LYS A 84 -6.46 72.55 17.06
N LEU A 85 -5.25 73.02 16.76
CA LEU A 85 -4.34 72.38 15.81
C LEU A 85 -3.88 71.01 16.33
N SER A 86 -3.56 70.91 17.63
CA SER A 86 -3.26 69.63 18.28
C SER A 86 -4.42 68.65 18.16
N ASN A 87 -5.65 69.08 18.47
CA ASN A 87 -6.83 68.24 18.34
C ASN A 87 -7.05 67.78 16.89
N LEU A 88 -6.96 68.70 15.92
CA LEU A 88 -7.10 68.39 14.50
C LEU A 88 -6.05 67.39 14.01
N ASN A 89 -4.79 67.51 14.48
CA ASN A 89 -3.75 66.53 14.19
C ASN A 89 -4.07 65.14 14.77
N THR A 90 -4.66 65.06 15.97
CA THR A 90 -5.08 63.77 16.53
C THR A 90 -6.21 63.14 15.72
N GLU A 91 -7.19 63.94 15.28
CA GLU A 91 -8.26 63.47 14.40
C GLU A 91 -7.72 63.02 13.04
N LEU A 92 -6.80 63.78 12.45
CA LEU A 92 -6.15 63.42 11.19
C LEU A 92 -5.39 62.10 11.32
N ASN A 93 -4.66 61.90 12.41
CA ASN A 93 -3.99 60.62 12.67
C ASN A 93 -4.97 59.46 12.79
N LYS A 94 -6.09 59.64 13.51
CA LYS A 94 -7.15 58.62 13.59
C LYS A 94 -7.75 58.30 12.21
N LEU A 95 -8.09 59.32 11.43
CA LEU A 95 -8.60 59.18 10.07
C LEU A 95 -7.63 58.44 9.16
N THR A 96 -6.33 58.74 9.24
CA THR A 96 -5.32 58.04 8.44
C THR A 96 -5.21 56.57 8.83
N LEU A 97 -5.34 56.24 10.13
CA LEU A 97 -5.36 54.86 10.60
C LEU A 97 -6.61 54.11 10.11
N GLU A 98 -7.79 54.72 10.24
CA GLU A 98 -9.04 54.15 9.73
C GLU A 98 -8.98 53.93 8.21
N SER A 99 -8.41 54.87 7.46
CA SER A 99 -8.21 54.72 6.01
C SER A 99 -7.32 53.53 5.67
N LYS A 100 -6.25 53.28 6.45
CA LYS A 100 -5.39 52.10 6.28
C LYS A 100 -6.16 50.81 6.53
N SER A 101 -6.86 50.72 7.67
CA SER A 101 -7.67 49.54 8.01
C SER A 101 -8.76 49.26 6.98
N ARG A 102 -9.40 50.31 6.44
CA ARG A 102 -10.42 50.18 5.40
C ARG A 102 -9.83 49.64 4.09
N THR A 103 -8.66 50.13 3.70
CA THR A 103 -7.94 49.64 2.51
C THR A 103 -7.56 48.16 2.68
N GLU A 104 -7.06 47.77 3.84
CA GLU A 104 -6.72 46.38 4.15
C GLU A 104 -7.96 45.46 4.10
N LEU A 105 -9.07 45.92 4.68
CA LEU A 105 -10.33 45.19 4.66
C LEU A 105 -10.86 44.99 3.23
N ASP A 106 -10.76 46.01 2.39
CA ASP A 106 -11.14 45.93 0.98
C ASP A 106 -10.25 44.97 0.18
N MET A 107 -8.94 44.92 0.48
CA MET A 107 -8.04 43.90 -0.07
C MET A 107 -8.46 42.49 0.36
N LEU A 108 -8.66 42.26 1.66
CA LEU A 108 -9.07 40.95 2.19
C LEU A 108 -10.43 40.49 1.64
N LYS A 109 -11.37 41.41 1.42
CA LYS A 109 -12.66 41.10 0.77
C LYS A 109 -12.45 40.62 -0.67
N LYS A 110 -11.62 41.32 -1.44
CA LYS A 110 -11.30 40.91 -2.83
C LYS A 110 -10.62 39.55 -2.85
N ASP A 111 -9.69 39.31 -1.94
CA ASP A 111 -9.00 38.01 -1.81
C ASP A 111 -9.97 36.89 -1.44
N LYS A 112 -10.88 37.13 -0.49
CA LYS A 112 -11.94 36.18 -0.13
C LYS A 112 -12.78 35.79 -1.35
N VAL A 113 -13.29 36.77 -2.11
CA VAL A 113 -14.09 36.52 -3.32
C VAL A 113 -13.29 35.74 -4.35
N SER A 114 -12.03 36.11 -4.58
CA SER A 114 -11.12 35.40 -5.49
C SER A 114 -10.92 33.93 -5.06
N LYS A 115 -10.73 33.67 -3.75
CA LYS A 115 -10.60 32.32 -3.21
C LYS A 115 -11.89 31.51 -3.31
N GLU A 116 -13.05 32.12 -3.05
CA GLU A 116 -14.36 31.48 -3.21
C GLU A 116 -14.61 31.09 -4.68
N ASP A 117 -14.25 31.96 -5.63
CA ASP A 117 -14.31 31.66 -7.06
C ASP A 117 -13.37 30.54 -7.47
N GLN A 118 -12.14 30.51 -6.93
CA GLN A 118 -11.20 29.41 -7.15
C GLN A 118 -11.78 28.07 -6.65
N ILE A 119 -12.36 28.06 -5.45
CA ILE A 119 -13.02 26.87 -4.88
C ILE A 119 -14.18 26.44 -5.77
N ARG A 120 -15.02 27.36 -6.24
CA ARG A 120 -16.17 27.05 -7.10
C ARG A 120 -15.72 26.44 -8.43
N ARG A 121 -14.69 27.01 -9.07
CA ARG A 121 -14.10 26.48 -10.31
C ARG A 121 -13.52 25.08 -10.11
N LEU A 122 -12.79 24.84 -9.02
CA LEU A 122 -12.23 23.53 -8.71
C LEU A 122 -13.33 22.50 -8.45
N LYS A 123 -14.38 22.85 -7.69
CA LYS A 123 -15.53 21.97 -7.45
C LYS A 123 -16.20 21.58 -8.76
N SER A 124 -16.55 22.55 -9.60
CA SER A 124 -17.21 22.30 -10.89
C SER A 124 -16.34 21.47 -11.84
N LYS A 125 -15.02 21.72 -11.88
CA LYS A 125 -14.09 20.95 -12.72
C LYS A 125 -14.03 19.46 -12.37
N HIS A 126 -14.19 19.12 -11.09
CA HIS A 126 -14.05 17.77 -10.59
C HIS A 126 -15.38 17.13 -10.17
N GLU A 127 -16.50 17.82 -10.41
CA GLU A 127 -17.83 17.42 -9.96
C GLU A 127 -18.21 16.04 -10.47
N ASP A 128 -18.14 15.82 -11.79
CA ASP A 128 -18.47 14.54 -12.41
C ASP A 128 -17.64 13.38 -11.83
N THR A 129 -16.34 13.61 -11.60
CA THR A 129 -15.45 12.58 -11.03
C THR A 129 -15.80 12.29 -9.57
N ILE A 130 -16.08 13.32 -8.77
CA ILE A 130 -16.46 13.15 -7.37
C ILE A 130 -17.81 12.46 -7.27
N VAL A 131 -18.78 12.84 -8.09
CA VAL A 131 -20.10 12.20 -8.15
C VAL A 131 -19.97 10.76 -8.62
N TYR A 132 -19.11 10.46 -9.59
CA TYR A 132 -18.84 9.08 -10.01
C TYR A 132 -18.25 8.22 -8.87
N LEU A 133 -17.34 8.77 -8.07
CA LEU A 133 -16.68 8.02 -6.99
C LEU A 133 -17.52 7.92 -5.71
N LEU A 134 -18.20 9.01 -5.32
CA LEU A 134 -18.88 9.14 -4.03
C LEU A 134 -20.42 9.14 -4.15
N ASN A 135 -20.97 9.00 -5.36
CA ASN A 135 -22.40 9.11 -5.73
C ASN A 135 -23.06 10.49 -5.50
N GLU A 136 -22.39 11.40 -4.80
CA GLU A 136 -22.87 12.76 -4.55
C GLU A 136 -21.70 13.73 -4.38
N MET A 137 -21.96 15.03 -4.56
CA MET A 137 -20.96 16.09 -4.33
C MET A 137 -21.07 16.61 -2.88
N PRO A 138 -20.13 16.29 -1.99
CA PRO A 138 -20.22 16.66 -0.58
C PRO A 138 -20.14 18.18 -0.39
N THR A 139 -21.03 18.74 0.43
CA THR A 139 -21.03 20.17 0.77
C THR A 139 -19.89 20.54 1.72
N SER A 140 -19.51 19.61 2.60
CA SER A 140 -18.39 19.72 3.54
C SER A 140 -17.64 18.39 3.67
N ASN A 141 -16.42 18.43 4.24
CA ASN A 141 -15.59 17.26 4.51
C ASN A 141 -15.33 16.31 3.32
N LEU A 142 -15.19 16.85 2.11
CA LEU A 142 -14.85 16.07 0.91
C LEU A 142 -13.60 15.21 1.10
N ARG A 143 -12.57 15.75 1.77
CA ARG A 143 -11.32 15.05 2.05
C ARG A 143 -11.54 13.78 2.88
N GLY A 144 -12.25 13.88 4.01
CA GLY A 144 -12.50 12.71 4.87
C GLY A 144 -13.30 11.63 4.15
N ARG A 145 -14.30 12.01 3.36
CA ARG A 145 -15.08 11.06 2.55
C ARG A 145 -14.24 10.36 1.48
N LEU A 146 -13.35 11.09 0.82
CA LEU A 146 -12.38 10.50 -0.12
C LEU A 146 -11.42 9.55 0.58
N GLU A 147 -10.90 9.92 1.76
CA GLU A 147 -10.02 9.05 2.56
C GLU A 147 -10.73 7.76 2.98
N THR A 148 -11.99 7.83 3.41
CA THR A 148 -12.81 6.65 3.72
C THR A 148 -13.01 5.78 2.48
N TYR A 149 -13.41 6.36 1.35
CA TYR A 149 -13.61 5.63 0.10
C TYR A 149 -12.32 4.93 -0.37
N ILE A 150 -11.18 5.62 -0.30
CA ILE A 150 -9.88 5.05 -0.64
C ILE A 150 -9.54 3.88 0.31
N GLY A 151 -9.82 4.02 1.60
CA GLY A 151 -9.66 2.96 2.60
C GLY A 151 -10.49 1.71 2.26
N GLU A 152 -11.79 1.91 2.01
CA GLU A 152 -12.72 0.84 1.62
C GLU A 152 -12.27 0.13 0.34
N GLN A 153 -11.91 0.89 -0.70
CA GLN A 153 -11.41 0.29 -1.94
C GLN A 153 -10.09 -0.47 -1.75
N THR A 154 -9.20 0.06 -0.91
CA THR A 154 -7.93 -0.62 -0.58
C THR A 154 -8.19 -1.95 0.12
N ASP A 155 -9.14 -1.99 1.05
CA ASP A 155 -9.47 -3.21 1.78
C ASP A 155 -10.23 -4.22 0.91
N ASN A 156 -11.12 -3.75 0.01
CA ASN A 156 -11.75 -4.59 -1.02
C ASN A 156 -10.71 -5.26 -1.93
N VAL A 157 -9.70 -4.50 -2.37
CA VAL A 157 -8.60 -5.04 -3.19
C VAL A 157 -7.82 -6.10 -2.42
N LYS A 158 -7.48 -5.86 -1.15
CA LYS A 158 -6.80 -6.85 -0.31
C LYS A 158 -7.63 -8.12 -0.14
N GLN A 159 -8.93 -7.98 0.11
CA GLN A 159 -9.83 -9.12 0.26
C GLN A 159 -9.90 -9.94 -1.03
N CYS A 160 -10.17 -9.30 -2.17
CA CYS A 160 -10.18 -9.96 -3.48
C CYS A 160 -8.84 -10.67 -3.77
N SER A 161 -7.72 -10.02 -3.46
CA SER A 161 -6.39 -10.62 -3.64
C SER A 161 -6.20 -11.86 -2.75
N SER A 162 -6.70 -11.85 -1.51
CA SER A 162 -6.63 -13.00 -0.61
C SER A 162 -7.50 -14.16 -1.10
N GLU A 163 -8.73 -13.86 -1.55
CA GLU A 163 -9.64 -14.85 -2.13
C GLU A 163 -9.05 -15.47 -3.40
N LEU A 164 -8.46 -14.65 -4.28
CA LEU A 164 -7.75 -15.12 -5.48
C LEU A 164 -6.59 -16.05 -5.12
N GLN A 165 -5.80 -15.73 -4.09
CA GLN A 165 -4.71 -16.58 -3.63
C GLN A 165 -5.22 -17.94 -3.12
N LYS A 166 -6.31 -17.95 -2.34
CA LYS A 166 -6.93 -19.19 -1.86
C LYS A 166 -7.45 -20.05 -3.02
N ALA A 167 -8.15 -19.44 -3.98
CA ALA A 167 -8.64 -20.12 -5.17
C ALA A 167 -7.49 -20.74 -5.97
N ASN A 168 -6.39 -20.01 -6.17
CA ASN A 168 -5.20 -20.52 -6.87
C ASN A 168 -4.55 -21.70 -6.15
N GLN A 169 -4.47 -21.67 -4.82
CA GLN A 169 -3.99 -22.81 -4.03
C GLN A 169 -4.89 -24.04 -4.21
N THR A 170 -6.22 -23.85 -4.19
CA THR A 170 -7.18 -24.93 -4.44
C THR A 170 -7.03 -25.49 -5.86
N ILE A 171 -6.91 -24.64 -6.88
CA ILE A 171 -6.68 -25.07 -8.28
C ILE A 171 -5.40 -25.91 -8.35
N THR A 172 -4.31 -25.43 -7.77
CA THR A 172 -3.02 -26.13 -7.82
C THR A 172 -3.11 -27.51 -7.15
N SER A 173 -3.78 -27.58 -5.99
CA SER A 173 -4.02 -28.85 -5.29
C SER A 173 -4.89 -29.81 -6.12
N LYS A 174 -5.98 -29.32 -6.71
CA LYS A 174 -6.87 -30.13 -7.56
C LYS A 174 -6.22 -30.56 -8.86
N GLU A 175 -5.36 -29.76 -9.46
CA GLU A 175 -4.57 -30.15 -10.62
C GLU A 175 -3.56 -31.25 -10.29
N ALA A 176 -2.90 -31.16 -9.14
CA ALA A 176 -2.01 -32.22 -8.66
C ALA A 176 -2.78 -33.51 -8.40
N GLU A 177 -3.93 -33.44 -7.72
CA GLU A 177 -4.83 -34.58 -7.48
C GLU A 177 -5.29 -35.21 -8.80
N LYS A 178 -5.74 -34.39 -9.76
CA LYS A 178 -6.12 -34.84 -11.10
C LYS A 178 -4.98 -35.58 -11.80
N LYS A 179 -3.76 -35.02 -11.79
CA LYS A 179 -2.58 -35.67 -12.41
C LYS A 179 -2.26 -37.00 -11.75
N MET A 180 -2.35 -37.08 -10.43
CA MET A 180 -2.14 -38.32 -9.67
C MET A 180 -3.18 -39.38 -10.05
N ILE A 181 -4.47 -39.02 -10.04
CA ILE A 181 -5.56 -39.94 -10.42
C ILE A 181 -5.42 -40.37 -11.88
N GLN A 182 -5.09 -39.45 -12.80
CA GLN A 182 -4.85 -39.79 -14.21
C GLN A 182 -3.68 -40.76 -14.38
N HIS A 183 -2.62 -40.62 -13.60
CA HIS A 183 -1.49 -41.55 -13.63
C HIS A 183 -1.88 -42.92 -13.11
N GLN A 184 -2.58 -42.98 -11.97
CA GLN A 184 -3.10 -44.23 -11.41
C GLN A 184 -4.06 -44.94 -12.36
N LEU A 185 -4.96 -44.18 -13.01
CA LEU A 185 -5.89 -44.72 -14.00
C LEU A 185 -5.12 -45.37 -15.16
N LYS A 186 -4.14 -44.67 -15.74
CA LYS A 186 -3.32 -45.23 -16.82
C LYS A 186 -2.55 -46.49 -16.40
N GLN A 187 -1.99 -46.50 -15.19
CA GLN A 187 -1.33 -47.69 -14.67
C GLN A 187 -2.31 -48.87 -14.55
N LYS A 188 -3.53 -48.62 -14.05
CA LYS A 188 -4.57 -49.65 -13.94
C LYS A 188 -5.10 -50.12 -15.28
N GLU A 189 -5.27 -49.23 -16.25
CA GLU A 189 -5.65 -49.60 -17.63
C GLU A 189 -4.59 -50.49 -18.28
N GLU A 190 -3.30 -50.19 -18.09
CA GLU A 190 -2.22 -51.03 -18.61
C GLU A 190 -2.12 -52.38 -17.88
N GLU A 191 -2.27 -52.39 -16.55
CA GLU A 191 -2.38 -53.64 -15.77
C GLU A 191 -3.52 -54.51 -16.30
N LEU A 192 -4.71 -53.94 -16.53
CA LEU A 192 -5.86 -54.67 -17.10
C LEU A 192 -5.54 -55.21 -18.48
N ARG A 193 -4.96 -54.39 -19.38
CA ARG A 193 -4.58 -54.81 -20.72
C ARG A 193 -3.61 -56.00 -20.70
N THR A 194 -2.58 -55.94 -19.85
CA THR A 194 -1.61 -57.04 -19.73
C THR A 194 -2.25 -58.31 -19.16
N LEU A 195 -3.25 -58.19 -18.29
CA LEU A 195 -4.01 -59.33 -17.77
C LEU A 195 -4.92 -59.93 -18.86
N ASP A 196 -5.62 -59.09 -19.63
CA ASP A 196 -6.44 -59.54 -20.76
C ASP A 196 -5.60 -60.26 -21.82
N GLU A 197 -4.41 -59.74 -22.14
CA GLU A 197 -3.46 -60.42 -23.05
C GLU A 197 -3.02 -61.78 -22.49
N LYS A 198 -2.78 -61.92 -21.19
CA LYS A 198 -2.44 -63.21 -20.56
C LYS A 198 -3.61 -64.19 -20.60
N ILE A 199 -4.82 -63.72 -20.32
CA ILE A 199 -6.04 -64.55 -20.40
C ILE A 199 -6.25 -65.02 -21.84
N PHE A 200 -6.11 -64.12 -22.81
CA PHE A 200 -6.21 -64.43 -24.24
C PHE A 200 -5.15 -65.44 -24.68
N ASN A 201 -3.90 -65.32 -24.22
CA ASN A 201 -2.85 -66.29 -24.57
C ASN A 201 -3.13 -67.71 -24.06
N VAL A 202 -3.85 -67.87 -22.94
CA VAL A 202 -4.17 -69.20 -22.37
C VAL A 202 -5.50 -69.75 -22.87
N CYS A 203 -6.51 -68.89 -23.02
CA CYS A 203 -7.89 -69.29 -23.38
C CYS A 203 -8.22 -69.10 -24.87
N GLY A 204 -7.39 -68.36 -25.60
CA GLY A 204 -7.70 -67.92 -26.96
C GLY A 204 -8.91 -66.97 -26.99
N SER A 205 -9.80 -67.18 -27.96
CA SER A 205 -11.06 -66.43 -28.09
C SER A 205 -12.23 -67.01 -27.29
N GLN A 206 -12.00 -68.06 -26.50
CA GLN A 206 -13.05 -68.74 -25.76
C GLN A 206 -13.22 -68.15 -24.37
N ASN A 207 -14.45 -68.23 -23.84
CA ASN A 207 -14.73 -67.82 -22.47
C ASN A 207 -13.89 -68.67 -21.50
N TYR A 208 -13.24 -68.00 -20.55
CA TYR A 208 -12.41 -68.65 -19.53
C TYR A 208 -13.16 -69.77 -18.79
N ASP A 209 -14.42 -69.53 -18.38
CA ASP A 209 -15.19 -70.48 -17.59
C ASP A 209 -15.55 -71.73 -18.41
N ASP A 210 -15.89 -71.55 -19.69
CA ASP A 210 -16.23 -72.64 -20.62
C ASP A 210 -14.99 -73.49 -20.95
N GLU A 211 -13.86 -72.83 -21.26
CA GLU A 211 -12.62 -73.55 -21.57
C GLU A 211 -12.02 -74.24 -20.34
N TYR A 212 -12.23 -73.67 -19.14
CA TYR A 212 -11.83 -74.31 -17.88
C TYR A 212 -12.58 -75.62 -17.65
N GLN A 213 -13.90 -75.61 -17.87
CA GLN A 213 -14.73 -76.83 -17.78
C GLN A 213 -14.35 -77.85 -18.86
N ASN A 214 -14.08 -77.41 -20.09
CA ASN A 214 -13.65 -78.27 -21.19
C ASN A 214 -12.33 -78.99 -20.88
N ILE A 215 -11.33 -78.27 -20.38
CA ILE A 215 -10.05 -78.85 -19.99
C ILE A 215 -10.21 -79.81 -18.81
N GLN A 216 -11.03 -79.46 -17.82
CA GLN A 216 -11.33 -80.36 -16.71
C GLN A 216 -11.97 -81.67 -17.20
N GLN A 217 -12.94 -81.59 -18.11
CA GLN A 217 -13.59 -82.77 -18.69
C GLN A 217 -12.60 -83.63 -19.50
N LYS A 218 -11.77 -83.00 -20.36
CA LYS A 218 -10.73 -83.70 -21.13
C LYS A 218 -9.73 -84.42 -20.23
N LEU A 219 -9.35 -83.79 -19.11
CA LEU A 219 -8.45 -84.37 -18.12
C LEU A 219 -9.07 -85.61 -17.47
N THR A 220 -10.34 -85.53 -17.04
CA THR A 220 -11.07 -86.68 -16.48
C THR A 220 -11.19 -87.82 -17.50
N THR A 221 -11.61 -87.53 -18.73
CA THR A 221 -11.75 -88.56 -19.78
C THR A 221 -10.41 -89.21 -20.12
N ALA A 222 -9.33 -88.44 -20.19
CA ALA A 222 -7.99 -88.98 -20.45
C ALA A 222 -7.48 -89.82 -19.25
N GLN A 223 -7.77 -89.43 -18.01
CA GLN A 223 -7.43 -90.21 -16.82
C GLN A 223 -8.18 -91.55 -16.77
N GLU A 224 -9.49 -91.53 -17.03
CA GLU A 224 -10.33 -92.73 -17.11
C GLU A 224 -9.89 -93.67 -18.23
N SER A 225 -9.61 -93.11 -19.43
CA SER A 225 -9.08 -93.87 -20.57
C SER A 225 -7.73 -94.52 -20.23
N ARG A 226 -6.79 -93.78 -19.63
CA ARG A 226 -5.51 -94.34 -19.16
C ARG A 226 -5.74 -95.46 -18.14
N GLY A 227 -6.61 -95.25 -17.16
CA GLY A 227 -6.96 -96.25 -16.16
C GLY A 227 -7.55 -97.52 -16.79
N SER A 228 -8.46 -97.37 -17.75
CA SER A 228 -9.05 -98.48 -18.48
C SER A 228 -8.03 -99.23 -19.34
N LEU A 229 -7.10 -98.52 -19.99
CA LEU A 229 -6.05 -99.12 -20.81
C LEU A 229 -5.05 -99.89 -19.95
N LEU A 230 -4.62 -99.34 -18.82
CA LEU A 230 -3.76 -100.03 -17.85
C LEU A 230 -4.45 -101.26 -17.25
N GLY A 231 -5.74 -101.14 -16.93
CA GLY A 231 -6.55 -102.26 -16.47
C GLY A 231 -6.63 -103.36 -17.53
N ALA A 232 -6.98 -103.02 -18.77
CA ALA A 232 -7.05 -103.96 -19.88
C ALA A 232 -5.69 -104.61 -20.17
N GLU A 233 -4.59 -103.85 -20.13
CA GLU A 233 -3.23 -104.38 -20.28
C GLU A 233 -2.93 -105.44 -19.22
N HIS A 234 -3.22 -105.14 -17.95
CA HIS A 234 -3.00 -106.04 -16.84
C HIS A 234 -3.85 -107.32 -16.95
N PHE A 235 -5.15 -107.19 -17.29
CA PHE A 235 -6.02 -108.34 -17.48
C PHE A 235 -5.59 -109.22 -18.65
N PHE A 236 -5.30 -108.63 -19.81
CA PHE A 236 -4.86 -109.40 -20.98
C PHE A 236 -3.51 -110.07 -20.76
N LYS A 237 -2.54 -109.40 -20.11
CA LYS A 237 -1.26 -110.03 -19.73
C LYS A 237 -1.48 -111.23 -18.81
N LYS A 238 -2.37 -111.10 -17.82
CA LYS A 238 -2.72 -112.19 -16.91
C LYS A 238 -3.39 -113.35 -17.64
N TYR A 239 -4.34 -113.07 -18.52
CA TYR A 239 -5.03 -114.10 -19.32
C TYR A 239 -4.09 -114.85 -20.25
N VAL A 240 -3.18 -114.15 -20.92
CA VAL A 240 -2.15 -114.80 -21.75
C VAL A 240 -1.27 -115.71 -20.89
N SER A 241 -0.81 -115.23 -19.72
CA SER A 241 0.01 -116.03 -18.81
C SER A 241 -0.73 -117.25 -18.21
N ASP A 242 -2.04 -117.16 -17.98
CA ASP A 242 -2.85 -118.28 -17.50
C ASP A 242 -3.14 -119.31 -18.61
N LEU A 243 -3.25 -118.88 -19.87
CA LEU A 243 -3.43 -119.75 -21.05
C LEU A 243 -2.12 -120.43 -21.51
N GLU A 244 -0.96 -119.96 -21.07
CA GLU A 244 0.36 -120.54 -21.36
C GLU A 244 0.77 -121.65 -20.35
N LYS A 245 -0.05 -121.94 -19.33
CA LYS A 245 0.20 -122.98 -18.32
C LYS A 245 -0.23 -124.38 -18.78
N ASP A 246 0.32 -125.42 -18.15
CA ASP A 246 -0.11 -126.80 -18.34
C ASP A 246 -1.58 -126.97 -17.90
N SER A 247 -2.43 -127.52 -18.78
CA SER A 247 -3.91 -127.56 -18.69
C SER A 247 -4.60 -126.17 -18.75
N PRO A 248 -4.58 -125.48 -19.91
CA PRO A 248 -5.25 -124.20 -20.04
C PRO A 248 -6.78 -124.39 -20.00
N CYS A 249 -7.45 -123.59 -19.17
CA CYS A 249 -8.90 -123.41 -19.19
C CYS A 249 -9.22 -121.93 -19.44
N CYS A 250 -10.41 -121.61 -19.92
CA CYS A 250 -10.77 -120.24 -20.26
C CYS A 250 -10.76 -119.35 -19.00
N PRO A 251 -9.96 -118.27 -18.96
CA PRO A 251 -9.78 -117.46 -17.74
C PRO A 251 -11.00 -116.62 -17.35
N LEU A 252 -12.04 -116.58 -18.20
CA LEU A 252 -13.31 -115.89 -17.92
C LEU A 252 -14.39 -116.84 -17.38
N CYS A 253 -14.47 -118.06 -17.92
CA CYS A 253 -15.57 -118.99 -17.63
C CYS A 253 -15.12 -120.35 -17.06
N HIS A 254 -13.82 -120.57 -16.91
CA HIS A 254 -13.17 -121.78 -16.37
C HIS A 254 -13.56 -123.08 -17.09
N ARG A 255 -13.94 -123.00 -18.37
CA ARG A 255 -14.21 -124.17 -19.21
C ARG A 255 -12.91 -124.66 -19.86
N ASP A 256 -12.75 -125.97 -19.93
CA ASP A 256 -11.64 -126.59 -20.64
C ASP A 256 -11.74 -126.34 -22.15
N PHE A 257 -10.60 -126.29 -22.82
CA PHE A 257 -10.55 -126.20 -24.27
C PHE A 257 -10.55 -127.60 -24.87
N ASP A 258 -11.50 -127.86 -25.79
CA ASP A 258 -11.61 -129.13 -26.50
C ASP A 258 -10.45 -129.35 -27.49
N ASN A 259 -9.79 -128.25 -27.92
CA ASN A 259 -8.71 -128.26 -28.90
C ASN A 259 -7.60 -127.25 -28.54
N GLU A 260 -6.33 -127.67 -28.63
CA GLU A 260 -5.18 -126.78 -28.44
C GLU A 260 -5.09 -125.66 -29.48
N GLN A 261 -5.67 -125.86 -30.67
CA GLN A 261 -5.72 -124.85 -31.72
C GLN A 261 -6.45 -123.58 -31.24
N ASP A 262 -7.56 -123.76 -30.51
CA ASP A 262 -8.41 -122.67 -30.03
C ASP A 262 -7.70 -121.85 -28.94
N VAL A 263 -6.87 -122.51 -28.12
CA VAL A 263 -5.99 -121.85 -27.14
C VAL A 263 -4.97 -120.97 -27.85
N ARG A 264 -4.31 -121.48 -28.90
CA ARG A 264 -3.31 -120.74 -29.68
C ARG A 264 -3.92 -119.54 -30.41
N GLU A 265 -5.10 -119.69 -31.00
CA GLU A 265 -5.83 -118.60 -31.65
C GLU A 265 -6.24 -117.51 -30.66
N LEU A 266 -6.72 -117.89 -29.47
CA LEU A 266 -7.08 -116.95 -28.40
C LEU A 266 -5.86 -116.19 -27.87
N ILE A 267 -4.73 -116.87 -27.67
CA ILE A 267 -3.46 -116.22 -27.28
C ILE A 267 -3.04 -115.20 -28.33
N LEU A 268 -3.07 -115.56 -29.63
CA LEU A 268 -2.72 -114.65 -30.71
C LEU A 268 -3.65 -113.42 -30.77
N GLU A 269 -4.95 -113.60 -30.56
CA GLU A 269 -5.92 -112.50 -30.51
C GLU A 269 -5.63 -111.54 -29.34
N LEU A 270 -5.38 -112.08 -28.14
CA LEU A 270 -5.05 -111.31 -26.95
C LEU A 270 -3.70 -110.59 -27.09
N GLN A 271 -2.68 -111.24 -27.65
CA GLN A 271 -1.38 -110.63 -27.94
C GLN A 271 -1.47 -109.53 -28.99
N ASN A 272 -2.30 -109.69 -30.03
CA ASN A 272 -2.57 -108.63 -31.01
C ASN A 272 -3.28 -107.44 -30.38
N LYS A 273 -4.25 -107.68 -29.48
CA LYS A 273 -4.92 -106.62 -28.71
C LYS A 273 -3.94 -105.89 -27.77
N LEU A 274 -3.02 -106.62 -27.13
CA LEU A 274 -1.97 -106.06 -26.27
C LEU A 274 -0.95 -105.22 -27.05
N ARG A 275 -0.62 -105.56 -28.29
CA ARG A 275 0.40 -104.84 -29.09
C ARG A 275 0.09 -103.34 -29.26
N MET A 276 -1.18 -102.96 -29.33
CA MET A 276 -1.61 -101.57 -29.55
C MET A 276 -1.80 -100.78 -28.24
N VAL A 277 -1.83 -101.43 -27.08
CA VAL A 277 -2.14 -100.80 -25.79
C VAL A 277 -1.03 -99.87 -25.29
N PRO A 278 0.27 -100.25 -25.32
CA PRO A 278 1.37 -99.37 -24.87
C PRO A 278 1.41 -98.04 -25.62
N GLY A 279 1.20 -98.05 -26.95
CA GLY A 279 1.16 -96.83 -27.75
C GLY A 279 0.00 -95.90 -27.40
N LYS A 280 -1.17 -96.47 -27.06
CA LYS A 280 -2.33 -95.70 -26.58
C LYS A 280 -2.12 -95.16 -25.17
N ILE A 281 -1.47 -95.91 -24.27
CA ILE A 281 -1.09 -95.44 -22.93
C ILE A 281 -0.13 -94.26 -23.04
N GLN A 282 0.93 -94.37 -23.83
CA GLN A 282 1.91 -93.30 -24.02
C GLN A 282 1.27 -92.04 -24.61
N LYS A 283 0.34 -92.20 -25.57
CA LYS A 283 -0.43 -91.07 -26.09
C LYS A 283 -1.30 -90.43 -25.00
N SER A 284 -2.04 -91.24 -24.24
CA SER A 284 -2.89 -90.76 -23.14
C SER A 284 -2.08 -90.07 -22.03
N GLU A 285 -0.84 -90.49 -21.78
CA GLU A 285 0.06 -89.83 -20.82
C GLU A 285 0.54 -88.46 -21.33
N LYS A 286 0.88 -88.35 -22.61
CA LYS A 286 1.22 -87.05 -23.23
C LYS A 286 0.04 -86.09 -23.21
N ASP A 287 -1.15 -86.57 -23.60
CA ASP A 287 -2.38 -85.77 -23.59
C ASP A 287 -2.69 -85.29 -22.15
N LEU A 288 -2.48 -86.16 -21.14
CA LEU A 288 -2.63 -85.78 -19.73
C LEU A 288 -1.63 -84.74 -19.27
N GLU A 289 -0.36 -84.85 -19.68
CA GLU A 289 0.66 -83.86 -19.34
C GLU A 289 0.32 -82.49 -19.95
N GLU A 290 -0.14 -82.47 -21.20
CA GLU A 290 -0.58 -81.24 -21.88
C GLU A 290 -1.83 -80.62 -21.23
N TYR A 291 -2.86 -81.43 -20.94
CA TYR A 291 -4.07 -80.95 -20.29
C TYR A 291 -3.81 -80.48 -18.85
N GLN A 292 -2.94 -81.17 -18.10
CA GLN A 292 -2.56 -80.76 -16.75
C GLN A 292 -1.82 -79.42 -16.77
N LYS A 293 -0.84 -79.24 -17.67
CA LYS A 293 -0.13 -77.97 -17.84
C LYS A 293 -1.09 -76.83 -18.17
N LYS A 294 -2.05 -77.06 -19.06
CA LYS A 294 -3.06 -76.05 -19.41
C LYS A 294 -4.00 -75.75 -18.23
N TYR A 295 -4.45 -76.78 -17.51
CA TYR A 295 -5.30 -76.63 -16.32
C TYR A 295 -4.61 -75.84 -15.20
N ASP A 296 -3.32 -76.13 -14.93
CA ASP A 296 -2.54 -75.43 -13.91
C ASP A 296 -2.36 -73.95 -14.28
N ASN A 297 -2.04 -73.66 -15.54
CA ASN A 297 -1.94 -72.29 -16.06
C ASN A 297 -3.27 -71.54 -15.94
N MET A 298 -4.39 -72.17 -16.29
CA MET A 298 -5.71 -71.55 -16.13
C MET A 298 -6.04 -71.32 -14.65
N THR A 299 -5.73 -72.28 -13.77
CA THR A 299 -6.00 -72.17 -12.33
C THR A 299 -5.24 -70.99 -11.69
N GLN A 300 -4.00 -70.74 -12.12
CA GLN A 300 -3.22 -69.57 -11.67
C GLN A 300 -3.84 -68.23 -12.11
N LEU A 301 -4.55 -68.21 -13.25
CA LEU A 301 -5.24 -67.02 -13.76
C LEU A 301 -6.62 -66.78 -13.11
N LYS A 302 -7.19 -67.77 -12.43
CA LYS A 302 -8.51 -67.67 -11.77
C LYS A 302 -8.66 -66.49 -10.79
N PRO A 303 -7.76 -66.30 -9.80
CA PRO A 303 -7.87 -65.16 -8.88
C PRO A 303 -7.66 -63.82 -9.61
N LEU A 304 -6.94 -63.81 -10.73
CA LEU A 304 -6.72 -62.60 -11.52
C LEU A 304 -7.98 -62.22 -12.33
N LYS A 305 -8.69 -63.20 -12.91
CA LYS A 305 -9.99 -62.99 -13.60
C LYS A 305 -11.08 -62.47 -12.66
N GLU A 306 -11.12 -62.98 -11.42
CA GLU A 306 -12.06 -62.50 -10.40
C GLU A 306 -11.75 -61.05 -10.00
N ASN A 307 -10.48 -60.70 -9.83
CA ASN A 307 -10.06 -59.32 -9.59
C ASN A 307 -10.40 -58.40 -10.77
N VAL A 308 -10.09 -58.79 -12.01
CA VAL A 308 -10.41 -58.01 -13.23
C VAL A 308 -11.91 -57.76 -13.33
N SER A 309 -12.74 -58.77 -13.13
CA SER A 309 -14.19 -58.64 -13.14
C SER A 309 -14.65 -57.61 -12.09
N LEU A 310 -14.12 -57.69 -10.87
CA LEU A 310 -14.45 -56.77 -9.79
C LEU A 310 -14.01 -55.32 -10.09
N TYR A 311 -12.84 -55.13 -10.68
CA TYR A 311 -12.36 -53.81 -11.12
C TYR A 311 -13.23 -53.23 -12.24
N VAL A 312 -13.62 -54.01 -13.25
CA VAL A 312 -14.49 -53.56 -14.34
C VAL A 312 -15.87 -53.14 -13.83
N TYR A 313 -16.42 -53.84 -12.82
CA TYR A 313 -17.72 -53.48 -12.22
C TYR A 313 -17.66 -52.31 -11.24
N CYS A 314 -16.55 -52.10 -10.53
CA CYS A 314 -16.46 -51.08 -9.46
C CYS A 314 -15.74 -49.78 -9.85
N THR A 315 -14.85 -49.77 -10.84
CA THR A 315 -13.93 -48.62 -11.06
C THR A 315 -13.95 -47.98 -12.43
N VAL A 316 -14.54 -48.62 -13.44
CA VAL A 316 -14.72 -47.99 -14.76
C VAL A 316 -16.17 -47.50 -14.84
N PRO A 317 -16.44 -46.18 -14.73
CA PRO A 317 -17.72 -45.66 -15.15
C PRO A 317 -17.88 -46.07 -16.61
N LYS A 318 -18.98 -46.77 -16.94
CA LYS A 318 -19.42 -46.95 -18.32
C LYS A 318 -19.49 -45.56 -18.94
N ASN A 319 -18.45 -45.14 -19.65
CA ASN A 319 -18.38 -43.81 -20.21
C ASN A 319 -19.51 -43.65 -21.22
N TYR A 320 -20.32 -42.62 -20.98
CA TYR A 320 -20.81 -41.67 -21.96
C TYR A 320 -21.08 -42.23 -23.36
N SER A 321 -22.35 -42.50 -23.62
CA SER A 321 -22.97 -42.21 -24.92
C SER A 321 -23.67 -40.86 -24.82
#